data_AF-A0AA44KSV8-F1
#
_entry.id   AF-A0AA44KSV8-F1
#
_cell.length_a   1.000
_cell.length_b   1.000
_cell.length_c   1.000
_cell.angle_alpha   90.00
_cell.angle_beta   90.00
_cell.angle_gamma   90.00
#
_symmetry.space_group_name_H-M   'P 1'
#
loop_
_entity.id
_entity.type
_entity.pdbx_description
1 polymer ?
#
loop_
_entity_poly.entity_id
_entity_poly.type
_entity_poly.pdbx_seq_one_letter_code
_entity_poly.pdbx_strand_id
1 'polypeptide(L)'
;MHTVNSHLPYNQKYDYRFIKPVRHSRNKNLHQFAEFMAVDHSTVAKLEKGQITFTPYYESKFKDAIKQLRVSNVELFSIRKVIEMKERRSYK
;
A
#
# COMPACT_ATOMS: atom_id res chain seq x y z
N MET A 1 -5.31 25.84 -15.67
CA MET A 1 -5.49 24.88 -14.56
C MET A 1 -6.06 23.59 -15.13
N HIS A 2 -5.32 22.48 -15.12
CA HIS A 2 -5.89 21.20 -15.53
C HIS A 2 -6.74 20.66 -14.38
N THR A 3 -8.06 20.82 -14.49
CA THR A 3 -9.03 20.10 -13.66
C THR A 3 -9.00 18.63 -14.05
N VAL A 4 -8.11 17.86 -13.42
CA VAL A 4 -8.18 16.40 -13.46
C VAL A 4 -9.46 15.98 -12.77
N ASN A 5 -10.46 15.64 -13.58
CA ASN A 5 -11.74 15.14 -13.14
C ASN A 5 -11.51 13.76 -12.49
N SER A 6 -11.12 13.78 -11.22
CA SER A 6 -10.57 12.65 -10.49
C SER A 6 -11.72 11.89 -9.84
N HIS A 7 -12.51 11.17 -10.65
CA HIS A 7 -13.40 10.12 -10.11
C HIS A 7 -12.53 8.98 -9.57
N LEU A 8 -11.90 9.23 -8.43
CA LEU A 8 -11.13 8.24 -7.69
C LEU A 8 -12.11 7.20 -7.20
N PRO A 9 -11.88 5.90 -7.48
CA PRO A 9 -12.80 4.87 -7.06
C PRO A 9 -12.93 4.87 -5.54
N TYR A 10 -14.16 5.05 -5.06
CA TYR A 10 -14.51 5.19 -3.64
C TYR A 10 -14.12 3.95 -2.82
N ASN A 11 -14.05 2.78 -3.45
CA ASN A 11 -13.69 1.52 -2.81
C ASN A 11 -12.53 0.84 -3.56
N GLN A 12 -11.31 1.29 -3.32
CA GLN A 12 -10.12 0.58 -3.78
C GLN A 12 -9.86 -0.62 -2.87
N LYS A 13 -9.97 -1.82 -3.43
CA LYS A 13 -9.44 -3.03 -2.79
C LYS A 13 -7.91 -2.95 -2.80
N TYR A 14 -7.30 -3.17 -1.64
CA TYR A 14 -5.86 -3.24 -1.50
C TYR A 14 -5.39 -4.69 -1.52
N ASP A 15 -4.17 -4.89 -2.00
CA ASP A 15 -3.47 -6.16 -1.98
C ASP A 15 -2.10 -5.99 -1.30
N TYR A 16 -1.43 -7.08 -0.94
CA TYR A 16 -0.12 -7.05 -0.29
C TYR A 16 0.93 -6.26 -1.09
N ARG A 17 0.77 -6.20 -2.42
CA ARG A 17 1.62 -5.44 -3.35
C ARG A 17 1.69 -3.94 -3.04
N PHE A 18 0.69 -3.39 -2.36
CA PHE A 18 0.64 -1.98 -1.99
C PHE A 18 1.50 -1.63 -0.77
N ILE A 19 1.81 -2.61 0.09
CA ILE A 19 2.49 -2.38 1.37
C ILE A 19 3.86 -1.74 1.15
N LYS A 20 4.68 -2.35 0.28
CA LYS A 20 6.05 -1.89 0.02
C LYS A 20 6.12 -0.50 -0.64
N PRO A 21 5.35 -0.20 -1.71
CA PRO A 21 5.31 1.15 -2.28
C PRO A 21 4.82 2.23 -1.30
N VAL A 22 3.79 1.93 -0.49
CA VAL A 22 3.28 2.88 0.52
C VAL A 22 4.31 3.13 1.61
N ARG A 23 5.02 2.08 2.06
CA ARG A 23 6.13 2.23 3.01
C ARG A 23 7.25 3.11 2.44
N HIS A 24 7.63 2.86 1.18
CA HIS A 24 8.70 3.61 0.52
C HIS A 24 8.32 5.06 0.21
N SER A 25 7.03 5.38 -0.03
CA SER A 25 6.60 6.77 -0.30
C SER A 25 6.83 7.73 0.88
N ARG A 26 7.07 7.18 2.08
CA ARG A 26 7.41 7.93 3.30
C ARG A 26 8.80 7.60 3.84
N ASN A 27 9.64 6.93 3.05
CA ASN A 27 10.99 6.52 3.42
C ASN A 27 11.06 5.77 4.76
N LYS A 28 10.05 4.94 5.06
CA LYS A 28 10.02 4.17 6.31
C LYS A 28 10.71 2.82 6.15
N ASN A 29 11.47 2.43 7.16
CA ASN A 29 11.98 1.07 7.25
C ASN A 29 10.85 0.09 7.69
N LEU A 30 11.14 -1.21 7.66
CA LEU A 30 10.16 -2.25 7.98
C LEU A 30 9.61 -2.11 9.41
N HIS A 31 10.49 -1.85 10.39
CA HIS A 31 10.12 -1.73 11.80
C HIS A 31 9.21 -0.54 12.05
N GLN A 32 9.56 0.63 11.51
CA GLN A 32 8.75 1.84 11.59
C GLN A 32 7.38 1.62 10.95
N PHE A 33 7.32 0.94 9.81
CA PHE A 33 6.04 0.66 9.16
C PHE A 33 5.18 -0.32 9.96
N ALA A 34 5.81 -1.29 10.62
CA ALA A 34 5.15 -2.25 11.49
C ALA A 34 4.45 -1.56 12.68
N GLU A 35 5.05 -0.49 13.23
CA GLU A 35 4.43 0.35 14.27
C GLU A 35 3.13 1.01 13.76
N PHE A 36 3.14 1.62 12.56
CA PHE A 36 1.95 2.24 11.97
C PHE A 36 0.84 1.22 11.68
N MET A 37 1.23 0.01 11.28
CA MET A 37 0.29 -1.07 10.99
C MET A 37 -0.16 -1.81 12.27
N ALA A 38 0.49 -1.59 13.42
CA ALA A 38 0.27 -2.30 14.68
C ALA A 38 0.32 -3.84 14.51
N VAL A 39 1.32 -4.32 13.78
CA VAL A 39 1.61 -5.74 13.53
C VAL A 39 3.11 -5.97 13.71
N ASP A 40 3.54 -7.19 14.03
CA ASP A 40 4.98 -7.50 14.10
C ASP A 40 5.71 -7.29 12.75
N HIS A 41 6.94 -6.81 12.83
CA HIS A 41 7.80 -6.55 11.67
C HIS A 41 8.02 -7.79 10.80
N SER A 42 8.16 -8.98 11.39
CA SER A 42 8.35 -10.22 10.62
C SER A 42 7.11 -10.56 9.79
N THR A 43 5.92 -10.26 10.31
CA THR A 43 4.65 -10.41 9.61
C THR A 43 4.54 -9.44 8.45
N VAL A 44 4.93 -8.17 8.63
CA VAL A 44 4.98 -7.18 7.53
C VAL A 44 5.93 -7.66 6.42
N ALA A 45 7.11 -8.19 6.75
CA ALA A 45 8.03 -8.75 5.75
C ALA A 45 7.43 -9.94 5.00
N LYS A 46 6.70 -10.83 5.69
CA LYS A 46 6.00 -11.96 5.05
C LYS A 46 4.86 -11.47 4.16
N LEU A 47 4.11 -10.45 4.57
CA LEU A 47 3.06 -9.81 3.77
C LEU A 47 3.64 -9.19 2.50
N GLU A 48 4.71 -8.39 2.61
CA GLU A 48 5.35 -7.75 1.44
C GLU A 48 5.82 -8.77 0.40
N LYS A 49 6.22 -9.97 0.84
CA LYS A 49 6.64 -11.08 -0.02
C LYS A 49 5.50 -11.95 -0.54
N GLY A 50 4.25 -11.71 -0.09
CA GLY A 50 3.10 -12.56 -0.40
C GLY A 50 3.18 -13.96 0.20
N GLN A 51 3.99 -14.16 1.25
CA GLN A 51 4.15 -15.46 1.92
C GLN A 51 2.99 -15.79 2.86
N ILE A 52 2.29 -14.77 3.34
CA ILE A 52 1.06 -14.95 4.11
C ILE A 52 -0.10 -14.25 3.42
N THR A 53 -1.30 -14.80 3.57
CA THR A 53 -2.51 -14.28 2.95
C THR A 53 -2.83 -12.89 3.48
N PHE A 54 -3.09 -11.96 2.57
CA PHE A 54 -3.59 -10.63 2.91
C PHE A 54 -5.08 -10.74 3.27
N THR A 55 -5.36 -11.06 4.53
CA THR A 55 -6.71 -11.21 5.07
C THR A 55 -7.38 -9.85 5.33
N PRO A 56 -8.72 -9.80 5.51
CA PRO A 56 -9.43 -8.57 5.86
C PRO A 56 -8.89 -7.88 7.13
N TYR A 57 -8.33 -8.65 8.06
CA TYR A 57 -7.65 -8.11 9.24
C TYR A 57 -6.44 -7.25 8.86
N TYR A 58 -5.56 -7.77 7.99
CA TYR A 58 -4.40 -7.02 7.51
C TYR A 58 -4.79 -5.86 6.60
N GLU A 59 -5.88 -5.98 5.84
CA GLU A 59 -6.43 -4.87 5.08
C GLU A 59 -6.88 -3.72 5.98
N SER A 60 -7.58 -4.02 7.08
CA SER A 60 -7.99 -3.00 8.06
C SER A 60 -6.77 -2.30 8.66
N LYS A 61 -5.78 -3.07 9.11
CA LYS A 61 -4.53 -2.52 9.67
C LYS A 61 -3.76 -1.66 8.66
N PHE A 62 -3.74 -2.07 7.40
CA PHE A 62 -3.11 -1.30 6.34
C PHE A 62 -3.84 0.01 6.06
N LYS A 63 -5.18 0.01 6.07
CA LYS A 63 -5.99 1.24 5.97
C LYS A 63 -5.71 2.21 7.12
N ASP A 64 -5.56 1.70 8.33
CA ASP A 64 -5.17 2.51 9.49
C ASP A 64 -3.79 3.12 9.30
N ALA A 65 -2.81 2.34 8.82
CA ALA A 65 -1.46 2.82 8.53
C ALA A 65 -1.46 3.93 7.45
N ILE A 66 -2.22 3.76 6.37
CA ILE A 66 -2.41 4.77 5.32
C ILE A 66 -2.94 6.08 5.91
N LYS A 67 -3.97 5.98 6.77
CA LYS A 67 -4.58 7.14 7.43
C LYS A 67 -3.59 7.86 8.34
N GLN A 68 -2.81 7.12 9.12
CA GLN A 68 -1.77 7.69 9.99
C GLN A 68 -0.63 8.35 9.20
N LEU A 69 -0.20 7.72 8.09
CA LEU A 69 0.84 8.25 7.20
C LEU A 69 0.37 9.40 6.29
N ARG A 70 -0.92 9.77 6.39
CA ARG A 70 -1.57 10.81 5.58
C ARG A 70 -1.30 10.62 4.09
N VAL A 71 -1.44 9.38 3.62
CA VAL A 71 -1.31 9.08 2.19
C VAL A 71 -2.63 9.42 1.52
N SER A 72 -2.58 10.34 0.58
CA SER A 72 -3.75 10.81 -0.16
C SER A 72 -4.25 9.76 -1.15
N ASN A 73 -5.54 9.83 -1.49
CA ASN A 73 -6.13 8.95 -2.50
C ASN A 73 -5.46 9.11 -3.88
N VAL A 74 -4.95 10.30 -4.19
CA VAL A 74 -4.18 10.57 -5.42
C VAL A 74 -2.87 9.79 -5.41
N GLU A 75 -2.12 9.81 -4.31
CA GLU A 75 -0.89 9.02 -4.16
C GLU A 75 -1.17 7.52 -4.27
N LEU A 76 -2.23 7.01 -3.63
CA LEU A 76 -2.62 5.61 -3.71
C LEU A 76 -2.97 5.19 -5.15
N PHE A 77 -3.66 6.05 -5.90
CA PHE A 77 -3.95 5.81 -7.30
C PHE A 77 -2.68 5.78 -8.16
N SER A 78 -1.74 6.69 -7.92
CA SER A 78 -0.43 6.67 -8.59
C SER A 78 0.35 5.39 -8.28
N ILE A 79 0.37 4.96 -7.01
CA ILE A 79 1.01 3.69 -6.60
C ILE A 79 0.39 2.50 -7.33
N ARG A 80 -0.94 2.44 -7.41
CA ARG A 80 -1.65 1.40 -8.15
C ARG A 80 -1.21 1.36 -9.61
N LYS A 81 -1.13 2.52 -10.27
CA LYS A 81 -0.67 2.60 -11.67
C LYS A 81 0.76 2.12 -11.81
N VAL A 82 1.65 2.42 -10.87
CA VAL A 82 3.03 1.91 -10.88
C VAL A 82 3.05 0.38 -10.77
N ILE A 83 2.22 -0.22 -9.90
CA ILE A 83 2.09 -1.68 -9.76
C ILE A 83 1.58 -2.29 -11.07
N GLU A 84 0.47 -1.78 -11.60
CA GLU A 84 -0.12 -2.24 -12.87
C GLU A 84 0.87 -2.18 -14.04
N MET A 85 1.68 -1.11 -14.12
CA MET A 85 2.69 -0.95 -15.17
C MET A 85 3.87 -1.92 -15.00
N LYS A 86 4.28 -2.22 -13.76
CA LYS A 86 5.34 -3.21 -13.49
C LYS A 86 4.89 -4.62 -13.85
N GLU A 87 3.65 -4.97 -13.54
CA GLU A 87 3.06 -6.27 -13.91
C GLU A 87 2.99 -6.44 -15.43
N ARG A 88 2.54 -5.41 -16.16
CA ARG A 88 2.49 -5.44 -17.63
C ARG A 88 3.86 -5.62 -18.28
N ARG A 89 4.92 -5.12 -17.65
CA ARG A 89 6.29 -5.24 -18.16
C ARG A 89 6.96 -6.58 -17.81
N SER A 90 6.25 -7.51 -17.15
CA SER A 90 6.79 -8.79 -16.67
C SER A 90 8.03 -8.66 -15.78
N TYR A 91 8.18 -7.53 -15.08
CA TYR A 91 9.22 -7.40 -14.05
C TYR A 91 8.82 -8.26 -12.84
N LYS A 92 9.43 -9.45 -12.74
CA LYS A 92 9.45 -10.26 -11.51
C LYS A 92 10.54 -9.77 -10.56
#